data_AF-A0A7C1XSF1-F1
#
_entry.id   AF-A0A7C1XSF1-F1
#
_cell.length_a   1.000
_cell.length_b   1.000
_cell.length_c   1.000
_cell.angle_alpha   90.00
_cell.angle_beta   90.00
_cell.angle_gamma   90.00
#
_symmetry.space_group_name_H-M   'P 1'
#
loop_
_entity.id
_entity.type
_entity.pdbx_description
1 polymer ?
#
loop_
_entity_poly.entity_id
_entity_poly.type
_entity_poly.pdbx_seq_one_letter_code
_entity_poly.pdbx_strand_id
1 'polypeptide(L)'
;MAVYTYPNKQEQQVAAHVTSADQLGIAPAELQHTLKLAGLLQTSLEIETILGFFIDALQEKIEFDSVHFEYSPLLTEHKFGQKKRHTCSYRLKLAGEFLGELEFSRRHRFAQQEMEQLENLLRQLIYPLRNAIRYQQAVTAAQFDPLTGIKNRASLDQNLAREVDLAHRNKTPLSLIMADIDHFKKINDQFGHSAGDQILRAFAKCIDDNLRASDIVFRYGGEEFVVLLTGTDGRSARAVANRIRKAIESFSFTHNSNHGTPPGEVPLTASLGTASLTAKDTVESLFNKADKALYHAKEAGRNQVISFQSLVKSA
;
A
#
# COMPACT_ATOMS: atom_id res chain seq x y z
N MET A 1 23.69 -19.25 -6.82
CA MET A 1 22.39 -19.60 -6.20
C MET A 1 22.65 -20.57 -5.06
N ALA A 2 22.68 -20.09 -3.82
CA ALA A 2 22.63 -20.93 -2.63
C ALA A 2 21.25 -20.75 -2.02
N VAL A 3 20.38 -21.76 -2.16
CA VAL A 3 19.12 -21.85 -1.42
C VAL A 3 19.46 -22.62 -0.16
N TYR A 4 19.71 -21.93 0.95
CA TYR A 4 19.84 -22.57 2.25
C TYR A 4 18.46 -22.63 2.90
N THR A 5 17.89 -23.83 2.89
CA THR A 5 16.68 -24.17 3.66
C THR A 5 17.13 -24.66 5.03
N TYR A 6 16.65 -24.00 6.08
CA TYR A 6 16.91 -24.40 7.47
C TYR A 6 16.46 -25.85 7.73
N PRO A 7 17.31 -26.75 8.23
CA PRO A 7 16.83 -27.97 8.86
C PRO A 7 16.37 -27.63 10.28
N ASN A 8 15.10 -27.92 10.54
CA ASN A 8 14.50 -27.84 11.86
C ASN A 8 15.14 -28.91 12.76
N LYS A 9 16.05 -28.50 13.66
CA LYS A 9 16.48 -29.31 14.80
C LYS A 9 16.08 -28.57 16.07
N GLN A 10 14.92 -28.93 16.63
CA GLN A 10 14.69 -29.05 18.07
C GLN A 10 13.24 -29.48 18.35
N GLU A 11 12.98 -30.78 18.23
CA GLU A 11 12.29 -31.50 19.29
C GLU A 11 13.36 -32.33 20.01
N GLN A 12 13.92 -31.80 21.09
CA GLN A 12 14.56 -32.62 22.13
C GLN A 12 14.82 -31.79 23.40
N GLN A 13 14.07 -32.17 24.43
CA GLN A 13 14.37 -32.10 25.87
C GLN A 13 14.64 -30.73 26.52
N VAL A 14 13.63 -30.31 27.27
CA VAL A 14 13.74 -29.38 28.41
C VAL A 14 14.71 -29.97 29.44
N ALA A 15 15.91 -29.40 29.58
CA ALA A 15 16.74 -29.53 30.78
C ALA A 15 17.78 -28.41 30.91
N ALA A 16 17.87 -27.86 32.12
CA ALA A 16 18.85 -26.94 32.70
C ALA A 16 18.72 -25.44 32.36
N HIS A 17 18.36 -24.66 33.38
CA HIS A 17 18.55 -23.20 33.44
C HIS A 17 20.03 -22.85 33.19
N VAL A 18 20.29 -22.12 32.10
CA VAL A 18 21.57 -21.45 31.87
C VAL A 18 21.48 -20.08 32.54
N THR A 19 22.15 -19.92 33.69
CA THR A 19 22.03 -18.74 34.57
C THR A 19 23.19 -17.74 34.46
N SER A 20 24.12 -17.87 33.50
CA SER A 20 25.17 -16.85 33.32
C SER A 20 25.78 -16.82 31.90
N ALA A 21 26.16 -15.63 31.45
CA ALA A 21 26.79 -15.39 30.13
C ALA A 21 28.18 -16.03 29.98
N ASP A 22 28.87 -16.31 31.10
CA ASP A 22 30.21 -16.92 31.11
C ASP A 22 30.23 -18.36 30.57
N GLN A 23 29.10 -19.07 30.64
CA GLN A 23 28.99 -20.45 30.14
C GLN A 23 28.85 -20.54 28.61
N LEU A 24 28.66 -19.41 27.91
CA LEU A 24 28.52 -19.33 26.45
C LEU A 24 29.83 -19.00 25.73
N GLY A 25 30.92 -18.72 26.44
CA GLY A 25 32.22 -18.42 25.82
C GLY A 25 32.25 -17.12 25.01
N ILE A 26 31.30 -16.21 25.23
CA ILE A 26 31.19 -14.92 24.53
C ILE A 26 31.95 -13.87 25.34
N ALA A 27 32.87 -13.12 24.73
CA ALA A 27 33.59 -12.07 25.42
C ALA A 27 32.63 -10.96 25.90
N PRO A 28 32.79 -10.40 27.12
CA PRO A 28 31.88 -9.37 27.65
C PRO A 28 31.69 -8.16 26.73
N ALA A 29 32.73 -7.76 25.99
CA ALA A 29 32.66 -6.66 25.01
C ALA A 29 31.80 -7.01 23.79
N GLU A 30 31.85 -8.25 23.30
CA GLU A 30 31.01 -8.73 22.19
C GLU A 30 29.55 -8.86 22.62
N LEU A 31 29.31 -9.29 23.86
CA LEU A 31 27.98 -9.32 24.45
C LEU A 31 27.40 -7.90 24.59
N GLN A 32 28.19 -6.93 25.06
CA GLN A 32 27.75 -5.54 25.19
C GLN A 32 27.43 -4.89 23.83
N HIS A 33 28.24 -5.17 22.79
CA HIS A 33 27.98 -4.70 21.42
C HIS A 33 26.70 -5.31 20.85
N THR A 34 26.50 -6.61 21.03
CA THR A 34 25.30 -7.35 20.62
C THR A 34 24.04 -6.82 21.33
N LEU A 35 24.11 -6.59 22.65
CA LEU A 35 22.99 -6.04 23.41
C LEU A 35 22.66 -4.60 22.99
N LYS A 36 23.69 -3.78 22.72
CA LYS A 36 23.50 -2.41 22.22
C LYS A 36 22.81 -2.38 20.86
N LEU A 37 23.27 -3.19 19.91
CA LEU A 37 22.66 -3.29 18.59
C LEU A 37 21.22 -3.82 18.68
N ALA A 38 21.00 -4.90 19.44
CA ALA A 38 19.66 -5.44 19.66
C ALA A 38 18.71 -4.40 20.28
N GLY A 39 19.19 -3.58 21.22
CA GLY A 39 18.44 -2.48 21.81
C GLY A 39 18.08 -1.39 20.79
N LEU A 40 19.04 -0.96 19.97
CA LEU A 40 18.83 0.05 18.92
C LEU A 40 17.86 -0.41 17.84
N LEU A 41 17.99 -1.65 17.37
CA LEU A 41 17.11 -2.18 16.31
C LEU A 41 15.64 -2.27 16.77
N GLN A 42 15.38 -2.32 18.07
CA GLN A 42 14.02 -2.35 18.62
C GLN A 42 13.39 -0.96 18.80
N THR A 43 14.12 0.15 18.62
CA THR A 43 13.59 1.50 18.84
C THR A 43 12.78 2.05 17.68
N SER A 44 12.73 1.34 16.55
CA SER A 44 12.01 1.77 15.35
C SER A 44 11.23 0.60 14.73
N LEU A 45 10.18 0.94 13.99
CA LEU A 45 9.45 0.03 13.10
C LEU A 45 9.60 0.44 11.63
N GLU A 46 10.44 1.44 11.35
CA GLU A 46 10.79 1.86 9.99
C GLU A 46 11.96 1.00 9.49
N ILE A 47 11.73 0.31 8.37
CA ILE A 47 12.71 -0.62 7.79
C ILE A 47 14.02 0.10 7.47
N GLU A 48 13.97 1.29 6.85
CA GLU A 48 15.16 2.08 6.52
C GLU A 48 16.01 2.39 7.75
N THR A 49 15.38 2.85 8.83
CA THR A 49 16.05 3.21 10.08
C THR A 49 16.69 1.98 10.74
N ILE A 50 15.99 0.85 10.78
CA ILE A 50 16.52 -0.42 11.30
C ILE A 50 17.72 -0.89 10.46
N LEU A 51 17.59 -0.84 9.13
CA LEU A 51 18.68 -1.20 8.22
C LEU A 51 19.88 -0.27 8.40
N GLY A 52 19.66 1.04 8.59
CA GLY A 52 20.71 2.01 8.88
C GLY A 52 21.52 1.63 10.13
N PHE A 53 20.86 1.41 11.27
CA PHE A 53 21.54 0.99 12.50
C PHE A 53 22.30 -0.33 12.34
N PHE A 54 21.72 -1.28 11.60
CA PHE A 54 22.36 -2.55 11.32
C PHE A 54 23.61 -2.39 10.42
N ILE A 55 23.51 -1.56 9.39
CA ILE A 55 24.59 -1.27 8.44
C ILE A 55 25.75 -0.57 9.16
N ASP A 56 25.47 0.43 9.99
CA ASP A 56 26.49 1.15 10.76
C ASP A 56 27.27 0.17 11.66
N ALA A 57 26.57 -0.73 12.36
CA ALA A 57 27.20 -1.75 13.20
C ALA A 57 27.98 -2.81 12.39
N LEU A 58 27.55 -3.11 11.16
CA LEU A 58 28.28 -4.00 10.26
C LEU A 58 29.57 -3.35 9.73
N GLN A 59 29.54 -2.06 9.40
CA GLN A 59 30.70 -1.34 8.85
C GLN A 59 31.87 -1.26 9.83
N GLU A 60 31.63 -1.35 11.14
CA GLU A 60 32.69 -1.46 12.16
C GLU A 60 33.50 -2.77 12.06
N LYS A 61 32.96 -3.80 11.39
CA LYS A 61 33.52 -5.16 11.37
C LYS A 61 33.85 -5.66 9.96
N ILE A 62 33.08 -5.25 8.95
CA ILE A 62 33.17 -5.76 7.58
C ILE A 62 33.13 -4.58 6.61
N GLU A 63 34.12 -4.51 5.71
CA GLU A 63 34.13 -3.49 4.66
C GLU A 63 33.20 -3.88 3.49
N PHE A 64 32.31 -2.96 3.12
CA PHE A 64 31.48 -3.02 1.92
C PHE A 64 31.16 -1.62 1.39
N ASP A 65 30.90 -1.52 0.08
CA ASP A 65 30.63 -0.25 -0.62
C ASP A 65 29.13 0.06 -0.71
N SER A 66 28.26 -0.96 -0.67
CA SER A 66 26.81 -0.76 -0.72
C SER A 66 26.00 -1.89 -0.09
N VAL A 67 24.77 -1.57 0.28
CA VAL A 67 23.72 -2.50 0.70
C VAL A 67 22.44 -2.18 -0.04
N HIS A 68 21.76 -3.19 -0.55
CA HIS A 68 20.48 -3.08 -1.20
C HIS A 68 19.51 -4.06 -0.55
N PHE A 69 18.43 -3.52 0.01
CA PHE A 69 17.33 -4.31 0.56
C PHE A 69 16.11 -4.23 -0.35
N GLU A 70 15.52 -5.36 -0.65
CA GLU A 70 14.27 -5.46 -1.41
C GLU A 70 13.27 -6.36 -0.68
N TYR A 71 12.05 -5.85 -0.51
CA TYR A 71 10.88 -6.63 -0.08
C TYR A 71 9.76 -6.49 -1.10
N SER A 72 9.79 -7.37 -2.10
CA SER A 72 8.90 -7.33 -3.26
C SER A 72 7.39 -7.34 -2.93
N PRO A 73 6.87 -8.03 -1.88
CA PRO A 73 5.43 -8.03 -1.57
C PRO A 73 4.82 -6.65 -1.28
N LEU A 74 5.62 -5.68 -0.83
CA LEU A 74 5.18 -4.29 -0.64
C LEU A 74 5.91 -3.29 -1.54
N LEU A 75 6.66 -3.77 -2.54
CA LEU A 75 7.54 -2.95 -3.38
C LEU A 75 8.47 -2.04 -2.57
N THR A 76 8.88 -2.48 -1.39
CA THR A 76 9.78 -1.74 -0.51
C THR A 76 11.21 -1.96 -0.98
N GLU A 77 11.94 -0.88 -1.27
CA GLU A 77 13.34 -0.90 -1.69
C GLU A 77 14.13 0.14 -0.90
N HIS A 78 15.28 -0.26 -0.33
CA HIS A 78 16.21 0.65 0.34
C HIS A 78 17.63 0.43 -0.16
N LYS A 79 18.28 1.51 -0.61
CA LYS A 79 19.62 1.50 -1.19
C LYS A 79 20.57 2.36 -0.38
N PHE A 80 21.67 1.77 0.04
CA PHE A 80 22.74 2.41 0.79
C PHE A 80 24.04 2.29 -0.01
N GLY A 81 24.66 3.41 -0.38
CA GLY A 81 25.88 3.42 -1.19
C GLY A 81 25.66 3.08 -2.68
N GLN A 82 26.75 2.76 -3.39
CA GLN A 82 26.70 2.46 -4.83
C GLN A 82 27.18 1.06 -5.16
N LYS A 83 26.37 0.31 -5.92
CA LYS A 83 26.66 -1.07 -6.31
C LYS A 83 28.02 -1.20 -7.01
N LYS A 84 28.81 -2.18 -6.57
CA LYS A 84 30.11 -2.56 -7.13
C LYS A 84 30.09 -3.98 -7.69
N ARG A 85 31.23 -4.39 -8.25
CA ARG A 85 31.36 -5.61 -9.07
C ARG A 85 31.05 -6.89 -8.33
N HIS A 86 31.49 -7.04 -7.08
CA HIS A 86 31.31 -8.29 -6.34
C HIS A 86 30.18 -8.13 -5.35
N THR A 87 29.26 -9.09 -5.34
CA THR A 87 28.07 -9.07 -4.48
C THR A 87 28.00 -10.32 -3.60
N CYS A 88 27.34 -10.16 -2.45
CA CYS A 88 26.89 -11.25 -1.61
C CYS A 88 25.43 -10.99 -1.25
N SER A 89 24.56 -11.96 -1.50
CA SER A 89 23.10 -11.79 -1.38
C SER A 89 22.51 -12.80 -0.41
N TYR A 90 21.70 -12.31 0.51
CA TYR A 90 21.03 -13.08 1.54
C TYR A 90 19.52 -12.99 1.37
N ARG A 91 18.87 -14.13 1.23
CA ARG A 91 17.41 -14.23 1.23
C ARG A 91 16.95 -14.48 2.66
N LEU A 92 16.38 -13.45 3.30
CA LEU A 92 16.00 -13.49 4.71
C LEU A 92 14.65 -14.19 4.87
N LYS A 93 14.61 -15.20 5.73
CA LYS A 93 13.39 -15.94 6.08
C LYS A 93 13.37 -16.28 7.57
N LEU A 94 12.18 -16.28 8.16
CA LEU A 94 11.95 -16.78 9.52
C LEU A 94 10.71 -17.67 9.53
N ALA A 95 10.84 -18.93 9.95
CA ALA A 95 9.73 -19.89 10.03
C ALA A 95 8.89 -19.99 8.73
N GLY A 96 9.55 -19.88 7.56
CA GLY A 96 8.91 -19.91 6.25
C GLY A 96 8.41 -18.54 5.73
N GLU A 97 8.29 -17.54 6.60
CA GLU A 97 7.95 -16.16 6.24
C GLU A 97 9.15 -15.50 5.53
N PHE A 98 8.92 -14.93 4.35
CA PHE A 98 9.93 -14.17 3.60
C PHE A 98 10.00 -12.74 4.12
N LEU A 99 11.21 -12.28 4.43
CA LEU A 99 11.47 -10.96 5.04
C LEU A 99 12.24 -10.01 4.10
N GLY A 100 12.51 -10.43 2.86
CA GLY A 100 13.26 -9.64 1.88
C GLY A 100 14.61 -10.24 1.49
N GLU A 101 15.23 -9.61 0.50
CA GLU A 101 16.58 -9.92 0.04
C GLU A 101 17.51 -8.77 0.40
N LEU A 102 18.68 -9.11 0.93
CA LEU A 102 19.72 -8.16 1.29
C LEU A 102 20.97 -8.45 0.48
N GLU A 103 21.35 -7.54 -0.41
CA GLU A 103 22.54 -7.63 -1.25
C GLU A 103 23.59 -6.64 -0.76
N PHE A 104 24.74 -7.16 -0.37
CA PHE A 104 25.96 -6.38 -0.11
C PHE A 104 26.79 -6.36 -1.37
N SER A 105 27.48 -5.25 -1.64
CA SER A 105 28.43 -5.19 -2.73
C SER A 105 29.71 -4.45 -2.37
N ARG A 106 30.82 -4.88 -2.98
CA ARG A 106 32.11 -4.20 -2.86
C ARG A 106 33.05 -4.44 -4.04
N ARG A 107 34.21 -3.75 -4.06
CA ARG A 107 35.24 -3.86 -5.12
C ARG A 107 35.98 -5.20 -5.15
N HIS A 108 36.08 -5.89 -4.03
CA HIS A 108 36.78 -7.16 -3.87
C HIS A 108 35.82 -8.28 -3.44
N ARG A 109 36.18 -9.54 -3.69
CA ARG A 109 35.33 -10.67 -3.30
C ARG A 109 35.24 -10.78 -1.77
N PHE A 110 34.06 -11.12 -1.24
CA PHE A 110 33.87 -11.45 0.18
C PHE A 110 34.61 -12.74 0.55
N ALA A 111 35.42 -12.71 1.60
CA ALA A 111 36.09 -13.88 2.15
C ALA A 111 35.08 -14.73 2.95
N GLN A 112 35.36 -16.03 3.09
CA GLN A 112 34.46 -16.94 3.80
C GLN A 112 34.22 -16.53 5.26
N GLN A 113 35.27 -16.13 5.97
CA GLN A 113 35.18 -15.68 7.35
C GLN A 113 34.32 -14.41 7.51
N GLU A 114 34.37 -13.49 6.56
CA GLU A 114 33.52 -12.29 6.57
C GLU A 114 32.05 -12.66 6.33
N MET A 115 31.78 -13.61 5.43
CA MET A 115 30.42 -14.10 5.20
C MET A 115 29.84 -14.77 6.45
N GLU A 116 30.65 -15.57 7.16
CA GLU A 116 30.25 -16.19 8.44
C GLU A 116 29.96 -15.15 9.53
N GLN A 117 30.76 -14.08 9.61
CA GLN A 117 30.50 -12.96 10.53
C GLN A 117 29.22 -12.21 10.17
N LEU A 118 29.00 -11.95 8.88
CA LEU A 118 27.81 -11.28 8.37
C LEU A 118 26.55 -12.10 8.69
N GLU A 119 26.59 -13.41 8.49
CA GLU A 119 25.50 -14.33 8.86
C GLU A 119 25.19 -14.32 10.36
N ASN A 120 26.21 -14.23 11.23
CA ASN A 120 25.99 -14.12 12.67
C ASN A 120 25.32 -12.82 13.07
N LEU A 121 25.69 -11.70 12.44
CA LEU A 121 25.10 -10.40 12.71
C LEU A 121 23.69 -10.28 12.15
N LEU A 122 23.42 -10.89 10.98
CA LEU A 122 22.07 -10.95 10.40
C LEU A 122 21.03 -11.53 11.36
N ARG A 123 21.42 -12.47 12.23
CA ARG A 123 20.51 -13.04 13.24
C ARG A 123 19.91 -11.97 14.16
N GLN A 124 20.63 -10.88 14.42
CA GLN A 124 20.17 -9.76 15.24
C GLN A 124 19.15 -8.88 14.50
N LEU A 125 19.18 -8.87 13.15
CA LEU A 125 18.26 -8.12 12.30
C LEU A 125 16.91 -8.83 12.09
N ILE A 126 16.89 -10.16 12.06
CA ILE A 126 15.71 -10.94 11.62
C ILE A 126 14.42 -10.56 12.36
N TYR A 127 14.45 -10.49 13.70
CA TYR A 127 13.25 -10.19 14.49
C TYR A 127 12.80 -8.72 14.39
N PRO A 128 13.69 -7.71 14.54
CA PRO A 128 13.35 -6.32 14.29
C PRO A 128 12.78 -6.09 12.89
N LEU A 129 13.43 -6.63 11.85
CA LEU A 129 12.98 -6.50 10.47
C LEU A 129 11.61 -7.14 10.26
N ARG A 130 11.37 -8.33 10.81
CA ARG A 130 10.03 -8.95 10.76
C ARG A 130 8.97 -8.06 11.42
N ASN A 131 9.27 -7.47 12.58
CA ASN A 131 8.31 -6.62 13.27
C ASN A 131 7.99 -5.36 12.44
N ALA A 132 9.01 -4.75 11.83
CA ALA A 132 8.84 -3.62 10.92
C ALA A 132 8.02 -3.97 9.67
N ILE A 133 8.30 -5.12 9.03
CA ILE A 133 7.54 -5.61 7.87
C ILE A 133 6.08 -5.87 8.26
N ARG A 134 5.83 -6.55 9.38
CA ARG A 134 4.45 -6.81 9.85
C ARG A 134 3.71 -5.53 10.20
N TYR A 135 4.41 -4.57 10.80
CA TYR A 135 3.84 -3.25 11.05
C TYR A 135 3.48 -2.54 9.74
N GLN A 136 4.38 -2.51 8.76
CA GLN A 136 4.12 -1.90 7.45
C GLN A 136 2.97 -2.60 6.72
N GLN A 137 2.88 -3.93 6.77
CA GLN A 137 1.76 -4.70 6.24
C GLN A 137 0.45 -4.31 6.94
N ALA A 138 0.45 -4.22 8.27
CA ALA A 138 -0.73 -3.83 9.04
C ALA A 138 -1.19 -2.40 8.71
N VAL A 139 -0.26 -1.45 8.62
CA VAL A 139 -0.55 -0.06 8.22
C VAL A 139 -1.09 -0.02 6.80
N THR A 140 -0.49 -0.75 5.86
CA THR A 140 -0.95 -0.81 4.47
C THR A 140 -2.36 -1.39 4.39
N ALA A 141 -2.61 -2.52 5.05
CA ALA A 141 -3.92 -3.15 5.09
C ALA A 141 -4.98 -2.28 5.78
N ALA A 142 -4.59 -1.48 6.77
CA ALA A 142 -5.47 -0.53 7.43
C ALA A 142 -5.84 0.65 6.53
N GLN A 143 -5.00 1.02 5.56
CA GLN A 143 -5.19 2.20 4.72
C GLN A 143 -5.68 1.93 3.30
N PHE A 144 -5.36 0.77 2.73
CA PHE A 144 -5.61 0.45 1.33
C PHE A 144 -6.59 -0.73 1.19
N ASP A 145 -7.34 -0.73 0.10
CA ASP A 145 -8.18 -1.86 -0.31
C ASP A 145 -7.31 -2.91 -1.03
N PRO A 146 -7.27 -4.16 -0.54
CA PRO A 146 -6.36 -5.17 -1.06
C PRO A 146 -6.68 -5.61 -2.50
N LEU A 147 -7.91 -5.39 -2.98
CA LEU A 147 -8.30 -5.79 -4.33
C LEU A 147 -7.85 -4.74 -5.36
N THR A 148 -8.11 -3.47 -5.08
CA THR A 148 -7.95 -2.35 -6.02
C THR A 148 -6.64 -1.58 -5.83
N GLY A 149 -5.98 -1.70 -4.68
CA GLY A 149 -4.73 -1.02 -4.36
C GLY A 149 -4.88 0.47 -4.03
N ILE A 150 -6.09 1.03 -4.14
CA ILE A 150 -6.39 2.41 -3.73
C ILE A 150 -6.76 2.48 -2.25
N LYS A 151 -6.93 3.69 -1.69
CA LYS A 151 -7.27 3.85 -0.28
C LYS A 151 -8.65 3.26 0.04
N ASN A 152 -8.82 2.74 1.25
CA ASN A 152 -10.09 2.16 1.70
C ASN A 152 -10.99 3.20 2.41
N ARG A 153 -12.16 2.76 2.88
CA ARG A 153 -13.10 3.59 3.64
C ARG A 153 -12.53 4.16 4.93
N ALA A 154 -11.75 3.40 5.69
CA ALA A 154 -11.14 3.92 6.93
C ALA A 154 -10.20 5.10 6.64
N SER A 155 -9.43 5.00 5.55
CA SER A 155 -8.62 6.12 5.04
C SER A 155 -9.48 7.31 4.60
N LEU A 156 -10.63 7.08 3.96
CA LEU A 156 -11.54 8.17 3.57
C LEU A 156 -12.01 8.96 4.79
N ASP A 157 -12.49 8.28 5.83
CA ASP A 157 -13.04 8.94 7.02
C ASP A 157 -12.02 9.88 7.67
N GLN A 158 -10.76 9.43 7.78
CA GLN A 158 -9.66 10.24 8.30
C GLN A 158 -9.28 11.40 7.39
N ASN A 159 -9.19 11.17 6.07
CA ASN A 159 -8.75 12.19 5.13
C ASN A 159 -9.83 13.26 4.89
N LEU A 160 -11.09 12.86 4.78
CA LEU A 160 -12.20 13.77 4.52
C LEU A 160 -12.39 14.75 5.67
N ALA A 161 -12.34 14.26 6.93
CA ALA A 161 -12.43 15.14 8.10
C ALA A 161 -11.31 16.19 8.11
N ARG A 162 -10.06 15.73 7.92
CA ARG A 162 -8.88 16.61 7.86
C ARG A 162 -8.99 17.66 6.74
N GLU A 163 -9.38 17.26 5.53
CA GLU A 163 -9.47 18.18 4.38
C GLU A 163 -10.63 19.18 4.52
N VAL A 164 -11.76 18.80 5.12
CA VAL A 164 -12.86 19.73 5.42
C VAL A 164 -12.40 20.81 6.40
N ASP A 165 -11.74 20.42 7.50
CA ASP A 165 -11.22 21.36 8.49
C ASP A 165 -10.19 22.32 7.89
N LEU A 166 -9.28 21.81 7.05
CA LEU A 166 -8.29 22.61 6.33
C LEU A 166 -8.97 23.58 5.34
N ALA A 167 -9.95 23.10 4.59
CA ALA A 167 -10.68 23.90 3.61
C ALA A 167 -11.46 25.04 4.27
N HIS A 168 -12.13 24.79 5.40
CA HIS A 168 -12.80 25.83 6.16
C HIS A 168 -11.83 26.87 6.70
N ARG A 169 -10.72 26.42 7.30
CA ARG A 169 -9.70 27.31 7.88
C ARG A 169 -9.07 28.22 6.83
N ASN A 170 -8.70 27.65 5.68
CA ASN A 170 -7.98 28.36 4.63
C ASN A 170 -8.92 29.01 3.60
N LYS A 171 -10.24 28.79 3.72
CA LYS A 171 -11.25 29.21 2.75
C LYS A 171 -10.94 28.73 1.33
N THR A 172 -10.37 27.53 1.22
CA THR A 172 -10.05 26.90 -0.07
C THR A 172 -11.21 26.02 -0.53
N PRO A 173 -11.48 25.94 -1.84
CA PRO A 173 -12.53 25.08 -2.35
C PRO A 173 -12.18 23.60 -2.16
N LEU A 174 -13.19 22.79 -1.84
CA LEU A 174 -13.09 21.34 -1.70
C LEU A 174 -14.33 20.73 -2.35
N SER A 175 -14.14 19.66 -3.13
CA SER A 175 -15.25 18.93 -3.74
C SER A 175 -15.10 17.42 -3.54
N LEU A 176 -16.24 16.74 -3.56
CA LEU A 176 -16.36 15.29 -3.44
C LEU A 176 -17.07 14.75 -4.68
N ILE A 177 -16.60 13.63 -5.20
CA ILE A 177 -17.30 12.83 -6.20
C ILE A 177 -17.62 11.48 -5.58
N MET A 178 -18.86 11.04 -5.68
CA MET A 178 -19.26 9.66 -5.48
C MET A 178 -19.50 9.02 -6.84
N ALA A 179 -18.90 7.86 -7.06
CA ALA A 179 -18.96 7.13 -8.31
C ALA A 179 -19.39 5.68 -8.05
N ASP A 180 -20.18 5.13 -8.96
CA ASP A 180 -20.69 3.76 -8.86
C ASP A 180 -20.71 3.12 -10.25
N ILE A 181 -20.30 1.86 -10.31
CA ILE A 181 -20.30 1.08 -11.54
C ILE A 181 -21.72 0.67 -11.89
N ASP A 182 -22.20 1.11 -13.05
CA ASP A 182 -23.55 0.81 -13.48
C ASP A 182 -23.74 -0.69 -13.70
N HIS A 183 -24.77 -1.27 -13.07
CA HIS A 183 -25.16 -2.67 -13.25
C HIS A 183 -24.08 -3.71 -12.87
N PHE A 184 -23.16 -3.38 -11.96
CA PHE A 184 -22.08 -4.29 -11.55
C PHE A 184 -22.55 -5.67 -11.08
N LYS A 185 -23.66 -5.75 -10.34
CA LYS A 185 -24.27 -7.03 -9.99
C LYS A 185 -24.59 -7.90 -11.21
N LYS A 186 -25.17 -7.33 -12.28
CA LYS A 186 -25.48 -8.09 -13.51
C LYS A 186 -24.21 -8.59 -14.19
N ILE A 187 -23.14 -7.80 -14.15
CA ILE A 187 -21.83 -8.20 -14.68
C ILE A 187 -21.29 -9.40 -13.89
N ASN A 188 -21.36 -9.37 -12.56
CA ASN A 188 -20.96 -10.52 -11.73
C ASN A 188 -21.82 -11.76 -12.00
N ASP A 189 -23.13 -11.59 -12.11
CA ASP A 189 -24.07 -12.69 -12.36
C ASP A 189 -23.82 -13.33 -13.75
N GLN A 190 -23.39 -12.53 -14.75
CA GLN A 190 -23.16 -12.98 -16.12
C GLN A 190 -21.75 -13.54 -16.37
N PHE A 191 -20.72 -12.92 -15.80
CA PHE A 191 -19.30 -13.21 -16.10
C PHE A 191 -18.53 -13.80 -14.90
N GLY A 192 -19.18 -13.92 -13.75
CA GLY A 192 -18.59 -14.43 -12.51
C GLY A 192 -17.79 -13.38 -11.73
N HIS A 193 -17.59 -13.65 -10.45
CA HIS A 193 -16.90 -12.73 -9.54
C HIS A 193 -15.45 -12.42 -9.93
N SER A 194 -14.74 -13.36 -10.58
CA SER A 194 -13.38 -13.10 -11.06
C SER A 194 -13.32 -11.99 -12.12
N ALA A 195 -14.33 -11.90 -12.99
CA ALA A 195 -14.45 -10.81 -13.96
C ALA A 195 -14.78 -9.49 -13.25
N GLY A 196 -15.69 -9.51 -12.27
CA GLY A 196 -15.99 -8.36 -11.43
C GLY A 196 -14.77 -7.80 -10.71
N ASP A 197 -13.93 -8.66 -10.15
CA ASP A 197 -12.68 -8.26 -9.49
C ASP A 197 -11.70 -7.57 -10.46
N GLN A 198 -11.62 -8.05 -11.71
CA GLN A 198 -10.80 -7.41 -12.74
C GLN A 198 -11.37 -6.05 -13.14
N ILE A 199 -12.69 -5.93 -13.25
CA ILE A 199 -13.36 -4.67 -13.53
C ILE A 199 -13.15 -3.67 -12.40
N LEU A 200 -13.23 -4.08 -11.13
CA LEU A 200 -12.96 -3.20 -9.98
C LEU A 200 -11.53 -2.67 -9.99
N ARG A 201 -10.54 -3.52 -10.30
CA ARG A 201 -9.14 -3.09 -10.47
C ARG A 201 -8.97 -2.08 -11.61
N ALA A 202 -9.53 -2.39 -12.78
CA ALA A 202 -9.46 -1.52 -13.94
C ALA A 202 -10.17 -0.18 -13.70
N PHE A 203 -11.31 -0.21 -13.02
CA PHE A 203 -12.08 0.98 -12.67
C PHE A 203 -11.31 1.89 -11.72
N ALA A 204 -10.76 1.34 -10.64
CA ALA A 204 -9.94 2.08 -9.70
C ALA A 204 -8.74 2.74 -10.39
N LYS A 205 -8.02 1.98 -11.22
CA LYS A 205 -6.90 2.51 -12.01
C LYS A 205 -7.33 3.61 -12.98
N CYS A 206 -8.45 3.42 -13.68
CA CYS A 206 -8.97 4.41 -14.62
C CYS A 206 -9.33 5.73 -13.92
N ILE A 207 -9.88 5.66 -12.70
CA ILE A 207 -10.10 6.87 -11.89
C ILE A 207 -8.76 7.52 -11.58
N ASP A 208 -7.82 6.76 -10.97
CA ASP A 208 -6.53 7.27 -10.50
C ASP A 208 -5.69 7.93 -11.61
N ASP A 209 -5.61 7.30 -12.80
CA ASP A 209 -4.91 7.84 -13.97
C ASP A 209 -5.52 9.18 -14.49
N ASN A 210 -6.77 9.49 -14.09
CA ASN A 210 -7.48 10.71 -14.46
C ASN A 210 -7.51 11.76 -13.33
N LEU A 211 -6.73 11.57 -12.26
CA LEU A 211 -6.64 12.49 -11.13
C LEU A 211 -5.29 13.24 -11.10
N ARG A 212 -5.25 14.34 -10.34
CA ARG A 212 -3.99 15.02 -10.01
C ARG A 212 -3.38 14.37 -8.77
N ALA A 213 -2.08 14.59 -8.54
CA ALA A 213 -1.40 14.08 -7.34
C ALA A 213 -2.00 14.59 -6.01
N SER A 214 -2.72 15.72 -6.02
CA SER A 214 -3.40 16.28 -4.84
C SER A 214 -4.79 15.69 -4.58
N ASP A 215 -5.34 14.99 -5.57
CA ASP A 215 -6.66 14.36 -5.50
C ASP A 215 -6.48 12.93 -4.98
N ILE A 216 -7.48 12.41 -4.26
CA ILE A 216 -7.37 11.09 -3.64
C ILE A 216 -8.61 10.28 -3.96
N VAL A 217 -8.42 9.06 -4.47
CA VAL A 217 -9.48 8.09 -4.71
C VAL A 217 -9.53 7.04 -3.59
N PHE A 218 -10.75 6.68 -3.21
CA PHE A 218 -11.05 5.70 -2.17
C PHE A 218 -12.08 4.69 -2.67
N ARG A 219 -11.94 3.43 -2.27
CA ARG A 219 -13.00 2.44 -2.36
C ARG A 219 -13.85 2.51 -1.10
N TYR A 220 -15.10 2.91 -1.26
CA TYR A 220 -16.04 3.14 -0.15
C TYR A 220 -16.89 1.89 0.15
N GLY A 221 -17.34 1.22 -0.90
CA GLY A 221 -18.21 0.04 -0.83
C GLY A 221 -17.78 -1.06 -1.81
N GLY A 222 -18.70 -1.98 -2.12
CA GLY A 222 -18.44 -3.09 -3.03
C GLY A 222 -18.08 -2.62 -4.45
N GLU A 223 -18.91 -1.72 -4.99
CA GLU A 223 -18.81 -1.12 -6.34
C GLU A 223 -18.76 0.41 -6.32
N GLU A 224 -18.63 1.00 -5.12
CA GLU A 224 -18.71 2.43 -4.86
C GLU A 224 -17.33 3.02 -4.57
N PHE A 225 -17.04 4.14 -5.24
CA PHE A 225 -15.79 4.87 -5.15
C PHE A 225 -16.03 6.32 -4.78
N VAL A 226 -15.12 6.90 -4.01
CA VAL A 226 -15.17 8.29 -3.60
C VAL A 226 -13.89 8.98 -4.04
N VAL A 227 -14.01 10.16 -4.64
CA VAL A 227 -12.87 11.00 -5.00
C VAL A 227 -12.95 12.30 -4.22
N LEU A 228 -11.86 12.64 -3.53
CA LEU A 228 -11.68 13.90 -2.83
C LEU A 228 -10.82 14.84 -3.67
N LEU A 229 -11.38 15.99 -4.04
CA LEU A 229 -10.76 16.99 -4.91
C LEU A 229 -10.40 18.23 -4.10
N THR A 230 -9.13 18.32 -3.68
CA THR A 230 -8.60 19.46 -2.92
C THR A 230 -8.41 20.67 -3.84
N GLY A 231 -8.67 21.88 -3.32
CA GLY A 231 -8.53 23.12 -4.10
C GLY A 231 -9.44 23.19 -5.32
N THR A 232 -10.57 22.48 -5.34
CA THR A 232 -11.41 22.31 -6.53
C THR A 232 -12.86 22.77 -6.29
N ASP A 233 -13.31 23.71 -7.11
CA ASP A 233 -14.69 24.23 -7.08
C ASP A 233 -15.69 23.29 -7.80
N GLY A 234 -16.99 23.58 -7.67
CA GLY A 234 -18.02 22.68 -8.20
C GLY A 234 -18.05 22.56 -9.72
N ARG A 235 -17.65 23.61 -10.45
CA ARG A 235 -17.57 23.54 -11.92
C ARG A 235 -16.43 22.63 -12.36
N SER A 236 -15.27 22.78 -11.73
CA SER A 236 -14.08 21.98 -11.99
C SER A 236 -14.29 20.53 -11.55
N ALA A 237 -14.95 20.31 -10.41
CA ALA A 237 -15.32 18.98 -9.94
C ALA A 237 -16.23 18.24 -10.94
N ARG A 238 -17.24 18.92 -11.50
CA ARG A 238 -18.07 18.36 -12.56
C ARG A 238 -17.28 18.04 -13.83
N ALA A 239 -16.29 18.85 -14.18
CA ALA A 239 -15.42 18.59 -15.33
C ALA A 239 -14.53 17.35 -15.10
N VAL A 240 -13.94 17.21 -13.92
CA VAL A 240 -13.15 16.02 -13.52
C VAL A 240 -14.03 14.77 -13.52
N ALA A 241 -15.22 14.82 -12.92
CA ALA A 241 -16.17 13.71 -12.94
C ALA A 241 -16.57 13.29 -14.36
N ASN A 242 -16.79 14.26 -15.27
CA ASN A 242 -17.11 13.94 -16.66
C ASN A 242 -15.92 13.34 -17.42
N ARG A 243 -14.70 13.78 -17.13
CA ARG A 243 -13.47 13.17 -17.70
C ARG A 243 -13.37 11.70 -17.27
N ILE A 244 -13.52 11.43 -15.98
CA ILE A 244 -13.52 10.07 -15.42
C ILE A 244 -14.61 9.22 -16.07
N ARG A 245 -15.86 9.72 -16.12
CA ARG A 245 -16.99 9.02 -16.76
C ARG A 245 -16.69 8.61 -18.20
N LYS A 246 -16.18 9.56 -19.01
CA LYS A 246 -15.83 9.30 -20.42
C LYS A 246 -14.70 8.29 -20.55
N ALA A 247 -13.69 8.35 -19.67
CA ALA A 247 -12.59 7.39 -19.68
C ALA A 247 -13.09 5.96 -19.38
N ILE A 248 -13.97 5.82 -18.40
CA ILE A 248 -14.63 4.54 -18.08
C ILE A 248 -15.47 4.05 -19.26
N GLU A 249 -16.30 4.92 -19.85
CA GLU A 249 -17.13 4.57 -21.01
C GLU A 249 -16.31 4.12 -22.22
N SER A 250 -15.11 4.68 -22.40
CA SER A 250 -14.18 4.28 -23.45
C SER A 250 -13.36 3.02 -23.13
N PHE A 251 -13.49 2.48 -21.92
CA PHE A 251 -12.74 1.30 -21.50
C PHE A 251 -13.44 0.03 -21.98
N SER A 252 -12.88 -0.62 -23.00
CA SER A 252 -13.32 -1.94 -23.44
C SER A 252 -12.70 -3.02 -22.54
N PHE A 253 -13.48 -3.57 -21.62
CA PHE A 253 -13.07 -4.76 -20.87
C PHE A 253 -13.30 -6.01 -21.71
N THR A 254 -12.23 -6.68 -22.13
CA THR A 254 -12.31 -7.97 -22.83
C THR A 254 -12.34 -9.09 -21.80
N HIS A 255 -13.44 -9.85 -21.76
CA HIS A 255 -13.52 -11.05 -20.95
C HIS A 255 -12.94 -12.26 -21.71
N ASN A 256 -12.05 -13.03 -21.07
CA ASN A 256 -11.57 -14.31 -21.60
C ASN A 256 -12.65 -15.37 -21.40
N SER A 257 -12.92 -16.19 -22.43
CA SER A 257 -13.97 -17.23 -22.38
C SER A 257 -13.95 -18.02 -21.08
N ASN A 258 -15.01 -17.87 -20.28
CA ASN A 258 -15.31 -18.68 -19.10
C ASN A 258 -16.82 -18.90 -19.09
N HIS A 259 -17.26 -20.06 -18.58
CA HIS A 259 -18.68 -20.41 -18.41
C HIS A 259 -19.54 -20.40 -19.70
N GLY A 260 -18.96 -20.79 -20.84
CA GLY A 260 -19.72 -20.95 -22.09
C GLY A 260 -20.09 -19.64 -22.78
N THR A 261 -19.63 -18.49 -22.28
CA THR A 261 -19.76 -17.20 -22.96
C THR A 261 -18.57 -16.99 -23.91
N PRO A 262 -18.79 -16.59 -25.17
CA PRO A 262 -17.72 -16.22 -26.09
C PRO A 262 -16.91 -15.04 -25.53
N PRO A 263 -15.61 -14.91 -25.87
CA PRO A 263 -14.86 -13.69 -25.61
C PRO A 263 -15.57 -12.50 -26.27
N GLY A 264 -15.65 -11.39 -25.57
CA GLY A 264 -16.34 -10.19 -26.06
C GLY A 264 -16.03 -8.98 -25.21
N GLU A 265 -16.35 -7.80 -25.76
CA GLU A 265 -16.24 -6.53 -25.05
C GLU A 265 -17.46 -6.35 -24.13
N VAL A 266 -17.19 -6.07 -22.86
CA VAL A 266 -18.21 -5.69 -21.88
C VAL A 266 -18.23 -4.16 -21.81
N PRO A 267 -19.31 -3.49 -22.25
CA PRO A 267 -19.42 -2.04 -22.10
C PRO A 267 -19.51 -1.71 -20.60
N LEU A 268 -18.62 -0.85 -20.15
CA LEU A 268 -18.57 -0.41 -18.76
C LEU A 268 -18.99 1.06 -18.68
N THR A 269 -20.00 1.37 -17.86
CA THR A 269 -20.40 2.74 -17.59
C THR A 269 -20.44 3.00 -16.09
N ALA A 270 -20.43 4.28 -15.73
CA ALA A 270 -20.57 4.70 -14.34
C ALA A 270 -21.47 5.92 -14.20
N SER A 271 -22.17 5.96 -13.08
CA SER A 271 -22.91 7.11 -12.61
C SER A 271 -22.08 7.86 -11.56
N LEU A 272 -22.06 9.19 -11.63
CA LEU A 272 -21.28 10.01 -10.71
C LEU A 272 -22.12 11.18 -10.15
N GLY A 273 -22.05 11.34 -8.83
CA GLY A 273 -22.60 12.47 -8.09
C GLY A 273 -21.48 13.39 -7.59
N THR A 274 -21.58 14.69 -7.82
CA THR A 274 -20.59 15.66 -7.32
C THR A 274 -21.19 16.64 -6.32
N ALA A 275 -20.47 16.95 -5.26
CA ALA A 275 -20.80 18.04 -4.33
C ALA A 275 -19.56 18.87 -3.99
N SER A 276 -19.78 20.11 -3.57
CA SER A 276 -18.70 21.01 -3.17
C SER A 276 -19.01 21.60 -1.81
N LEU A 277 -17.98 21.70 -0.99
CA LEU A 277 -18.05 22.20 0.37
C LEU A 277 -18.47 23.67 0.38
N THR A 278 -19.44 23.99 1.21
CA THR A 278 -19.80 25.36 1.56
C THR A 278 -19.41 25.66 3.00
N ALA A 279 -19.41 26.94 3.38
CA ALA A 279 -19.05 27.37 4.74
C ALA A 279 -19.97 26.81 5.84
N LYS A 280 -21.16 26.29 5.49
CA LYS A 280 -22.12 25.70 6.43
C LYS A 280 -22.07 24.16 6.47
N ASP A 281 -21.26 23.57 5.60
CA ASP A 281 -21.26 22.12 5.44
C ASP A 281 -20.32 21.45 6.42
N THR A 282 -20.81 20.40 7.07
CA THR A 282 -20.01 19.39 7.76
C THR A 282 -19.56 18.30 6.78
N VAL A 283 -18.62 17.45 7.21
CA VAL A 283 -18.22 16.21 6.53
C VAL A 283 -19.44 15.39 6.07
N GLU A 284 -20.35 15.11 7.00
CA GLU A 284 -21.56 14.34 6.74
C GLU A 284 -22.45 15.01 5.69
N SER A 285 -22.66 16.33 5.80
CA SER A 285 -23.50 17.05 4.85
C SER A 285 -22.89 17.08 3.43
N LEU A 286 -21.57 17.19 3.30
CA LEU A 286 -20.88 17.15 2.01
C LEU A 286 -21.03 15.77 1.37
N PHE A 287 -20.83 14.72 2.15
CA PHE A 287 -20.97 13.33 1.70
C PHE A 287 -22.41 13.06 1.24
N ASN A 288 -23.41 13.37 2.07
CA ASN A 288 -24.83 13.18 1.76
C ASN A 288 -25.28 13.95 0.51
N LYS A 289 -24.69 15.12 0.22
CA LYS A 289 -24.97 15.86 -1.03
C LYS A 289 -24.43 15.13 -2.26
N ALA A 290 -23.22 14.59 -2.19
CA ALA A 290 -22.64 13.82 -3.28
C ALA A 290 -23.42 12.53 -3.53
N ASP A 291 -23.84 11.85 -2.45
CA ASP A 291 -24.64 10.63 -2.50
C ASP A 291 -26.01 10.88 -3.15
N LYS A 292 -26.72 11.93 -2.73
CA LYS A 292 -27.98 12.35 -3.37
C LYS A 292 -27.80 12.63 -4.85
N ALA A 293 -26.71 13.31 -5.22
CA ALA A 293 -26.42 13.58 -6.63
C ALA A 293 -26.16 12.28 -7.43
N LEU A 294 -25.47 11.30 -6.83
CA LEU A 294 -25.24 9.99 -7.44
C LEU A 294 -26.54 9.21 -7.61
N TYR A 295 -27.39 9.22 -6.58
CA TYR A 295 -28.72 8.61 -6.64
C TYR A 295 -29.54 9.18 -7.81
N HIS A 296 -29.60 10.50 -7.95
CA HIS A 296 -30.26 11.14 -9.09
C HIS A 296 -29.63 10.76 -10.44
N ALA A 297 -28.31 10.59 -10.51
CA ALA A 297 -27.64 10.16 -11.75
C ALA A 297 -28.07 8.75 -12.16
N LYS A 298 -28.25 7.85 -11.19
CA LYS A 298 -28.76 6.49 -11.42
C LYS A 298 -30.21 6.49 -11.88
N GLU A 299 -31.07 7.30 -11.24
CA GLU A 299 -32.49 7.42 -11.57
C GLU A 299 -32.71 8.07 -12.95
N ALA A 300 -31.93 9.08 -13.30
CA ALA A 300 -32.07 9.79 -14.58
C ALA A 300 -31.45 9.04 -15.78
N GLY A 301 -31.23 7.73 -15.68
CA GLY A 301 -30.81 6.88 -16.80
C GLY A 301 -29.35 6.39 -16.78
N ARG A 302 -28.61 6.59 -15.67
CA ARG A 302 -27.21 6.17 -15.49
C ARG A 302 -26.23 6.81 -16.49
N ASN A 303 -24.97 6.36 -16.49
CA ASN A 303 -23.90 6.84 -17.36
C ASN A 303 -23.83 8.38 -17.46
N GLN A 304 -23.92 9.07 -16.33
CA GLN A 304 -23.95 10.53 -16.30
C GLN A 304 -23.40 11.12 -15.02
N VAL A 305 -23.16 12.43 -15.07
CA VAL A 305 -22.71 13.21 -13.94
C VAL A 305 -23.81 14.19 -13.50
N ILE A 306 -24.22 14.09 -12.24
CA ILE A 306 -25.11 15.07 -11.61
C ILE A 306 -24.35 15.81 -10.52
N SER A 307 -24.55 17.12 -10.47
CA SER A 307 -23.97 17.95 -9.42
C SER A 307 -25.06 18.37 -8.45
N PHE A 308 -24.81 18.28 -7.15
CA PHE A 308 -25.79 18.65 -6.14
C PHE A 308 -26.23 20.12 -6.31
N GLN A 309 -25.31 21.02 -6.64
CA GLN A 309 -25.62 22.43 -6.88
C GLN A 309 -26.54 22.65 -8.09
N SER A 310 -26.57 21.75 -9.08
CA SER A 310 -27.53 21.84 -10.20
C SER A 310 -28.92 21.34 -9.82
N LEU A 311 -29.03 20.45 -8.84
CA LEU A 311 -30.33 19.97 -8.33
C LEU A 311 -31.04 21.08 -7.56
N VAL A 312 -30.34 21.78 -6.67
CA VAL A 312 -30.91 22.87 -5.86
C VAL A 312 -31.33 24.08 -6.69
N LYS A 313 -30.67 24.35 -7.83
CA LYS A 313 -31.06 25.45 -8.73
C LYS A 313 -32.30 25.17 -9.58
N SER A 314 -32.69 23.90 -9.69
CA SER A 314 -33.79 23.44 -10.53
C SER A 314 -35.07 23.15 -9.72
N ALA A 315 -35.00 23.27 -8.39
CA ALA A 315 -36.09 23.10 -7.44
C ALA A 315 -36.57 24.46 -6.93
#